data_AF-A0A533UZ39-F1
#
_entry.id   AF-A0A533UZ39-F1
#
_cell.length_a   1.000
_cell.length_b   1.000
_cell.length_c   1.000
_cell.angle_alpha   90.00
_cell.angle_beta   90.00
_cell.angle_gamma   90.00
#
_symmetry.space_group_name_H-M   'P 1'
#
loop_
_entity.id
_entity.type
_entity.pdbx_description
1 polymer ?
#
loop_
_entity_poly.entity_id
_entity_poly.type
_entity_poly.pdbx_seq_one_letter_code
_entity_poly.pdbx_strand_id
1 'polypeptide(L)'
;MQFGIQHPNFNFDYEQDTSQILGTIKDLVIKAENVGFDSFWVMDHFQQLQIIGSSQDPLLEGWTTISVLAGLTTKIKLGTFVTGVIYRHPSVLAK
;
A
#
# COMPACT_ATOMS: atom_id res chain seq x y z
N MET A 1 -20.38 10.23 -6.41
CA MET A 1 -19.95 8.96 -5.78
C MET A 1 -18.43 8.92 -5.86
N GLN A 2 -17.75 8.51 -4.80
CA GLN A 2 -16.28 8.42 -4.77
C GLN A 2 -15.85 6.96 -4.88
N PHE A 3 -14.75 6.70 -5.59
CA PHE A 3 -14.23 5.36 -5.83
C PHE A 3 -12.76 5.28 -5.42
N GLY A 4 -12.38 4.19 -4.75
CA GLY A 4 -11.01 3.90 -4.36
C GLY A 4 -10.54 2.56 -4.90
N ILE A 5 -9.22 2.38 -4.97
CA ILE A 5 -8.58 1.12 -5.31
C ILE A 5 -7.82 0.58 -4.10
N GLN A 6 -7.94 -0.71 -3.84
CA GLN A 6 -7.15 -1.43 -2.85
C GLN A 6 -6.09 -2.26 -3.57
N HIS A 7 -4.85 -2.17 -3.10
CA HIS A 7 -3.72 -2.98 -3.53
C HIS A 7 -3.29 -3.91 -2.38
N PRO A 8 -3.87 -5.12 -2.27
CA PRO A 8 -3.65 -6.00 -1.13
C PRO A 8 -2.49 -7.00 -1.34
N ASN A 9 -1.91 -7.08 -2.53
CA ASN A 9 -0.97 -8.15 -2.86
C ASN A 9 0.18 -7.63 -3.73
N PHE A 10 1.39 -7.61 -3.16
CA PHE A 10 2.59 -7.16 -3.84
C PHE A 10 3.22 -8.24 -4.75
N ASN A 11 2.73 -9.48 -4.74
CA ASN A 11 3.19 -10.53 -5.64
C ASN A 11 2.89 -10.24 -7.12
N PHE A 12 2.02 -9.26 -7.39
CA PHE A 12 1.75 -8.77 -8.75
C PHE A 12 2.75 -7.70 -9.21
N ASP A 13 3.62 -7.23 -8.32
CA ASP A 13 4.47 -6.05 -8.57
C ASP A 13 5.90 -6.39 -8.96
N TYR A 14 6.23 -7.69 -8.99
CA TYR A 14 7.55 -8.19 -9.36
C TYR A 14 7.42 -9.59 -9.99
N GLU A 15 8.40 -9.95 -10.82
CA GLU A 15 8.53 -11.33 -11.30
C GLU A 15 9.51 -12.11 -10.41
N GLN A 16 10.81 -11.90 -10.61
CA GLN A 16 11.87 -12.58 -9.83
C GLN A 16 12.66 -11.62 -8.95
N ASP A 17 12.47 -10.31 -9.11
CA ASP A 17 13.24 -9.28 -8.41
C ASP A 17 12.33 -8.30 -7.67
N THR A 18 12.30 -8.43 -6.35
CA THR A 18 11.46 -7.61 -5.47
C THR A 18 11.86 -6.12 -5.48
N SER A 19 13.01 -5.75 -6.04
CA SER A 19 13.38 -4.34 -6.21
C SER A 19 12.42 -3.59 -7.14
N GLN A 20 11.69 -4.33 -7.99
CA GLN A 20 10.70 -3.80 -8.93
C GLN A 20 9.43 -3.29 -8.25
N ILE A 21 9.12 -3.77 -7.04
CA ILE A 21 7.84 -3.52 -6.35
C ILE A 21 7.53 -2.03 -6.28
N LEU A 22 8.50 -1.22 -5.85
CA LEU A 22 8.29 0.23 -5.69
C LEU A 22 7.95 0.90 -7.03
N GLY A 23 8.62 0.50 -8.12
CA GLY A 23 8.36 1.02 -9.45
C GLY A 23 6.94 0.70 -9.90
N THR A 24 6.52 -0.55 -9.76
CA THR A 24 5.19 -1.00 -10.17
C THR A 24 4.08 -0.32 -9.38
N ILE A 25 4.18 -0.22 -8.04
CA ILE A 25 3.15 0.43 -7.23
C ILE A 25 3.10 1.94 -7.47
N LYS A 26 4.24 2.58 -7.76
CA LYS A 26 4.31 3.99 -8.15
C LYS A 26 3.51 4.21 -9.42
N ASP A 27 3.74 3.40 -10.45
CA ASP A 27 3.05 3.54 -11.72
C ASP A 27 1.55 3.29 -11.57
N LEU A 28 1.17 2.33 -10.72
CA LEU A 28 -0.23 2.03 -10.42
C LEU A 28 -0.93 3.21 -9.71
N VAL A 29 -0.33 3.80 -8.67
CA VAL A 29 -0.96 4.90 -7.93
C VAL A 29 -1.05 6.18 -8.77
N ILE A 30 -0.01 6.49 -9.57
CA ILE A 30 -0.03 7.64 -10.49
C ILE A 30 -1.12 7.44 -11.54
N LYS A 31 -1.23 6.23 -12.09
CA LYS A 31 -2.30 5.90 -13.04
C LYS A 31 -3.68 6.04 -12.38
N ALA A 32 -3.86 5.54 -11.15
CA ALA A 32 -5.11 5.65 -10.41
C ALA A 32 -5.51 7.12 -10.18
N GLU A 33 -4.55 7.97 -9.78
CA GLU A 33 -4.78 9.42 -9.64
C GLU A 33 -5.19 10.06 -10.98
N ASN A 34 -4.47 9.75 -12.06
CA ASN A 34 -4.72 10.34 -13.39
C ASN A 34 -6.07 9.95 -13.99
N VAL A 35 -6.58 8.75 -13.71
CA VAL A 35 -7.90 8.30 -14.16
C VAL A 35 -9.03 8.72 -13.22
N GLY A 36 -8.73 9.42 -12.13
CA GLY A 36 -9.71 10.05 -11.26
C GLY A 36 -10.22 9.19 -10.09
N PHE A 37 -9.47 8.18 -9.64
CA PHE A 37 -9.78 7.55 -8.35
C PHE A 37 -9.56 8.53 -7.20
N ASP A 38 -10.47 8.49 -6.22
CA ASP A 38 -10.42 9.36 -5.04
C ASP A 38 -9.42 8.88 -3.98
N SER A 39 -9.12 7.56 -3.95
CA SER A 39 -8.24 6.98 -2.94
C SER A 39 -7.52 5.71 -3.38
N PHE A 40 -6.36 5.46 -2.76
CA PHE A 40 -5.53 4.27 -2.93
C PHE A 40 -5.18 3.68 -1.56
N TRP A 41 -5.36 2.37 -1.41
CA TRP A 41 -5.24 1.69 -0.12
C TRP A 41 -4.26 0.53 -0.19
N VAL A 42 -3.39 0.40 0.81
CA VAL A 42 -2.50 -0.75 1.01
C VAL A 42 -2.84 -1.50 2.29
N MET A 43 -2.33 -2.72 2.45
CA MET A 43 -2.47 -3.47 3.71
C MET A 43 -1.47 -3.01 4.77
N ASP A 44 -1.80 -3.22 6.05
CA ASP A 44 -0.93 -2.91 7.18
C ASP A 44 -0.70 -4.13 8.08
N HIS A 45 0.02 -5.13 7.56
CA HIS A 45 0.44 -6.31 8.30
C HIS A 45 1.97 -6.40 8.27
N PHE A 46 2.58 -7.05 9.27
CA PHE A 46 4.02 -7.34 9.26
C PHE A 46 4.39 -8.60 8.48
N GLN A 47 3.42 -9.46 8.22
CA GLN A 47 3.55 -10.66 7.41
C GLN A 47 2.30 -10.79 6.53
N GLN A 48 2.46 -11.44 5.38
CA GLN A 48 1.34 -11.65 4.46
C GLN A 48 0.21 -12.48 5.10
N LEU A 49 -1.02 -12.16 4.71
CA LEU A 49 -2.20 -12.93 5.07
C LEU A 49 -2.25 -14.25 4.29
N GLN A 50 -2.50 -15.35 4.99
CA GLN A 50 -2.55 -16.70 4.41
C GLN A 50 -3.58 -16.87 3.28
N ILE A 51 -4.65 -16.06 3.29
CA ILE A 51 -5.68 -16.08 2.23
C ILE A 51 -5.22 -15.37 0.94
N ILE A 52 -4.13 -14.62 0.99
CA ILE A 52 -3.56 -13.84 -0.12
C ILE A 52 -2.28 -14.49 -0.64
N GLY A 53 -1.40 -14.93 0.27
CA GLY A 53 -0.10 -15.50 -0.07
C GLY A 53 0.59 -16.18 1.11
N SER A 54 1.82 -16.65 0.87
CA SER A 54 2.68 -17.22 1.90
C SER A 54 3.18 -16.14 2.87
N SER A 55 3.40 -16.47 4.14
CA SER A 55 3.95 -15.51 5.13
C SER A 55 5.33 -14.94 4.76
N GLN A 56 6.03 -15.62 3.84
CA GLN A 56 7.35 -15.23 3.33
C GLN A 56 7.26 -14.37 2.07
N ASP A 57 6.07 -14.21 1.50
CA ASP A 57 5.86 -13.35 0.34
C ASP A 57 6.10 -11.88 0.72
N PRO A 58 6.65 -11.07 -0.19
CA PRO A 58 6.90 -9.66 0.06
C PRO A 58 5.64 -8.92 0.49
N LEU A 59 5.77 -8.16 1.57
CA LEU A 59 4.75 -7.23 2.05
C LEU A 59 5.46 -5.98 2.55
N LEU A 60 5.23 -4.86 1.88
CA LEU A 60 5.78 -3.58 2.32
C LEU A 60 5.06 -3.10 3.59
N GLU A 61 5.81 -2.41 4.46
CA GLU A 61 5.25 -1.79 5.67
C GLU A 61 4.28 -0.67 5.28
N GLY A 62 3.03 -0.75 5.76
CA GLY A 62 1.91 0.03 5.23
C GLY A 62 2.08 1.54 5.34
N TRP A 63 2.52 2.05 6.51
CA TRP A 63 2.66 3.48 6.76
C TRP A 63 3.83 4.10 6.01
N THR A 64 4.95 3.39 5.91
CA THR A 64 6.11 3.78 5.11
C THR A 64 5.74 3.80 3.63
N THR A 65 4.99 2.80 3.17
CA THR A 65 4.53 2.71 1.78
C THR A 65 3.69 3.93 1.41
N ILE A 66 2.63 4.24 2.17
CA ILE A 66 1.80 5.42 1.86
C ILE A 66 2.57 6.73 2.01
N SER A 67 3.57 6.79 2.89
CA SER A 67 4.43 7.98 3.03
C SER A 67 5.30 8.20 1.79
N VAL A 68 5.84 7.13 1.20
CA VAL A 68 6.57 7.21 -0.08
C VAL A 68 5.62 7.61 -1.20
N LEU A 69 4.44 6.98 -1.30
CA LEU A 69 3.46 7.31 -2.34
C LEU A 69 2.94 8.74 -2.22
N ALA A 70 2.81 9.28 -1.00
CA ALA A 70 2.39 10.66 -0.77
C ALA A 70 3.36 11.68 -1.37
N GLY A 71 4.66 11.36 -1.44
CA GLY A 71 5.65 12.18 -2.13
C GLY A 71 5.60 12.09 -3.66
N LEU A 72 4.83 11.14 -4.21
CA LEU A 72 4.74 10.84 -5.64
C LEU A 72 3.38 11.24 -6.25
N THR A 73 2.40 11.59 -5.43
CA THR A 73 1.04 11.95 -5.83
C THR A 73 0.64 13.32 -5.29
N THR A 74 -0.43 13.91 -5.82
CA THR A 74 -0.81 15.31 -5.48
C THR A 74 -2.26 15.49 -5.03
N LYS A 75 -3.14 14.52 -5.30
CA LYS A 75 -4.59 14.63 -5.14
C LYS A 75 -5.24 13.39 -4.53
N ILE A 76 -4.83 12.19 -4.96
CA ILE A 76 -5.40 10.92 -4.51
C ILE A 76 -5.13 10.75 -3.01
N LYS A 77 -6.16 10.36 -2.26
CA LYS A 77 -6.01 10.07 -0.83
C LYS A 77 -5.33 8.72 -0.66
N LEU A 78 -4.45 8.61 0.33
CA LEU A 78 -3.72 7.39 0.62
C LEU A 78 -4.11 6.87 2.00
N GLY A 79 -4.17 5.56 2.16
CA GLY A 79 -4.49 4.98 3.45
C GLY A 79 -4.11 3.50 3.58
N THR A 80 -4.19 3.02 4.81
CA THR A 80 -4.08 1.58 5.12
C THR A 80 -5.46 0.99 5.33
N PHE A 81 -5.70 -0.20 4.78
CA PHE A 81 -6.97 -0.92 4.91
C PHE A 81 -6.76 -2.29 5.55
N VAL A 82 -6.87 -2.41 6.88
CA VAL A 82 -7.02 -1.36 7.91
C VAL A 82 -5.71 -1.17 8.68
N THR A 83 -5.52 -0.03 9.35
CA THR A 83 -4.36 0.17 10.24
C THR A 83 -4.34 -0.90 11.34
N GLY A 84 -3.21 -1.59 11.48
CA GLY A 84 -2.97 -2.62 12.50
C GLY A 84 -2.75 -2.01 13.89
N VAL A 85 -3.78 -1.40 14.48
CA VAL A 85 -3.69 -0.67 15.77
C VAL A 85 -3.20 -1.52 16.94
N ILE A 86 -3.37 -2.85 16.87
CA ILE A 86 -2.93 -3.80 17.90
C ILE A 86 -1.39 -3.93 17.93
N TYR A 87 -0.72 -3.65 16.81
CA TYR A 87 0.73 -3.83 16.67
C TYR A 87 1.53 -2.54 16.85
N ARG A 88 0.86 -1.39 17.01
CA ARG A 88 1.50 -0.07 16.99
C ARG A 88 1.31 0.64 18.33
N HIS A 89 2.37 1.29 18.81
CA HIS A 89 2.26 2.15 19.98
C HIS A 89 1.37 3.36 19.64
N PRO A 90 0.28 3.63 20.39
CA PRO A 90 -0.70 4.66 20.02
C PRO A 90 -0.10 6.05 19.80
N SER A 91 0.85 6.47 20.65
CA SER A 91 1.51 7.78 20.51
C SER A 91 2.44 7.87 19.30
N VAL A 92 2.95 6.74 18.79
CA VAL A 92 3.75 6.72 17.56
C VAL A 92 2.82 6.76 16.36
N LEU A 93 1.71 6.01 16.40
CA LEU A 93 0.71 6.01 15.34
C LEU A 93 0.04 7.38 15.16
N ALA A 94 -0.18 8.11 16.25
CA ALA A 94 -0.81 9.44 16.20
C ALA A 94 0.14 10.57 15.73
N LYS A 95 1.45 10.31 15.66
CA LYS A 95 2.46 11.30 15.30
C LYS A 95 2.64 11.39 13.79
#